data_AF-A0A1S3D8V1-F1
#
_entry.id   AF-A0A1S3D8V1-F1
#
_cell.length_a   1.000
_cell.length_b   1.000
_cell.length_c   1.000
_cell.angle_alpha   90.00
_cell.angle_beta   90.00
_cell.angle_gamma   90.00
#
_symmetry.space_group_name_H-M   'P 1'
#
loop_
_entity.id
_entity.type
_entity.pdbx_description
1 polymer ?
#
loop_
_entity_poly.entity_id
_entity_poly.type
_entity_poly.pdbx_seq_one_letter_code
_entity_poly.pdbx_strand_id
1 'polypeptide(L)'
;MNNEEAFYCNKGPLNLAHKHGRQAEKKLLQMQFDEAVLEHDKAKEYLLEALKITTVTQAVQSLTLQLEYHKKQKDFVQFKKTQHEIRKKIIDHQLMKARQDIMATSSEDNSNEIQKAIFRTMEEADSLLDMLVVNKTDIPPHSSLPGITPSSGGKPAGTKLPKTDKNVIEELHTINIQLKKLIKQLMNELSEKDRTIAGLRTRLKFYEGSNFSSPSDIWESQDSTLDPK
;
A
#
# COMPACT_ATOMS: atom_id res chain seq x y z
N MET A 1 24.83 33.42 -57.71
CA MET A 1 24.65 32.31 -56.75
C MET A 1 23.16 32.16 -56.55
N ASN A 2 22.58 31.17 -57.22
CA ASN A 2 21.17 31.13 -57.58
C ASN A 2 20.34 30.58 -56.42
N ASN A 3 19.19 31.19 -56.13
CA ASN A 3 18.26 30.78 -55.06
C ASN A 3 17.78 29.31 -55.17
N GLU A 4 17.93 28.68 -56.34
CA GLU A 4 17.59 27.27 -56.55
C GLU A 4 18.61 26.30 -55.93
N GLU A 5 19.91 26.62 -55.92
CA GLU A 5 20.94 25.75 -55.32
C GLU A 5 20.81 25.71 -53.79
N ALA A 6 20.39 26.83 -53.18
CA ALA A 6 20.07 26.90 -51.76
C ALA A 6 18.80 26.09 -51.39
N PHE A 7 17.83 26.01 -52.30
CA PHE A 7 16.61 25.21 -52.12
C PHE A 7 16.89 23.71 -52.21
N TYR A 8 17.77 23.28 -53.13
CA TYR A 8 18.24 21.90 -53.23
C TYR A 8 19.13 21.49 -52.04
N CYS A 9 19.95 22.40 -51.51
CA CYS A 9 20.76 22.16 -50.31
C CYS A 9 19.89 21.93 -49.05
N ASN A 10 18.74 22.60 -48.95
CA ASN A 10 17.81 22.47 -47.81
C ASN A 10 16.92 21.21 -47.83
N LYS A 11 16.89 20.46 -48.94
CA LYS A 11 16.10 19.23 -49.10
C LYS A 11 16.93 18.00 -49.49
N GLY A 12 18.25 18.12 -49.58
CA GLY A 12 19.12 16.99 -49.89
C GLY A 12 18.95 15.84 -48.87
N PRO A 13 19.04 14.57 -49.31
CA PRO A 13 18.79 13.41 -48.46
C PRO A 13 19.70 13.41 -47.22
N LEU A 14 20.97 13.80 -47.36
CA LEU A 14 21.88 13.93 -46.22
C LEU A 14 21.45 15.00 -45.20
N ASN A 15 20.91 16.13 -45.66
CA ASN A 15 20.43 17.18 -44.76
C ASN A 15 19.16 16.74 -44.03
N LEU A 16 18.25 16.04 -44.71
CA LEU A 16 17.06 15.44 -44.10
C LEU A 16 17.45 14.41 -43.03
N ALA A 17 18.43 13.56 -43.30
CA ALA A 17 18.96 12.62 -42.31
C ALA A 17 19.43 13.34 -41.04
N HIS A 18 20.26 14.38 -41.17
CA HIS A 18 20.73 15.16 -40.03
C HIS A 18 19.60 15.88 -39.28
N LYS A 19 18.58 16.40 -40.00
CA LYS A 19 17.40 17.00 -39.39
C LYS A 19 16.65 15.99 -38.51
N HIS A 20 16.42 14.78 -39.03
CA HIS A 20 15.79 13.70 -38.29
C HIS A 20 16.67 13.24 -37.10
N GLY A 21 18.00 13.22 -37.25
CA GLY A 21 18.93 12.97 -36.15
C GLY A 21 18.75 13.96 -34.98
N ARG A 22 18.73 15.28 -35.26
CA ARG A 22 18.48 16.30 -34.24
C ARG A 22 17.09 16.19 -33.61
N GLN A 23 16.08 15.83 -34.42
CA GLN A 23 14.72 15.66 -33.93
C GLN A 23 14.61 14.44 -33.00
N ALA A 24 15.29 13.33 -33.31
CA ALA A 24 15.35 12.15 -32.46
C ALA A 24 15.95 12.47 -31.08
N GLU A 25 17.06 13.22 -31.05
CA GLU A 25 17.66 13.68 -29.79
C GLU A 25 16.71 14.55 -28.96
N LYS A 26 15.99 15.47 -29.61
CA LYS A 26 14.96 16.28 -28.94
C LYS A 26 13.85 15.42 -28.34
N LYS A 27 13.39 14.39 -29.06
CA LYS A 27 12.37 13.44 -28.58
C LYS A 27 12.88 12.59 -27.42
N LEU A 28 14.15 12.18 -27.46
CA LEU A 28 14.79 11.47 -26.36
C LEU A 28 14.84 12.32 -25.08
N LEU A 29 15.14 13.62 -25.17
CA LEU A 29 15.10 14.55 -24.04
C LEU A 29 13.69 14.72 -23.47
N GLN A 30 12.66 14.60 -24.32
CA GLN A 30 11.24 14.64 -23.93
C GLN A 30 10.73 13.29 -23.40
N MET A 31 11.59 12.27 -23.25
CA MET A 31 11.24 10.90 -22.88
C MET A 31 10.24 10.22 -23.84
N GLN A 32 10.13 10.73 -25.06
CA GLN A 32 9.33 10.18 -26.15
C GLN A 32 10.15 9.15 -26.91
N PHE A 33 10.34 7.96 -26.31
CA PHE A 33 11.27 6.95 -26.83
C PHE A 33 10.81 6.35 -28.17
N ASP A 34 9.52 6.09 -28.35
CA ASP A 34 8.98 5.48 -29.57
C ASP A 34 9.11 6.42 -30.76
N GLU A 35 8.80 7.70 -30.56
CA GLU A 35 8.99 8.73 -31.57
C GLU A 35 10.48 8.94 -31.89
N ALA A 36 11.36 8.89 -30.89
CA ALA A 36 12.81 8.98 -31.13
C ALA A 36 13.34 7.81 -32.00
N VAL A 37 12.83 6.59 -31.78
CA VAL A 37 13.16 5.42 -32.62
C VAL A 37 12.72 5.65 -34.07
N LEU A 38 11.48 6.11 -34.28
CA LEU A 38 10.95 6.39 -35.62
C LEU A 38 11.78 7.45 -36.35
N GLU A 39 12.22 8.50 -35.65
CA GLU A 39 13.07 9.54 -36.25
C GLU A 39 14.47 9.01 -36.62
N HIS A 40 15.06 8.09 -35.85
CA HIS A 40 16.29 7.40 -36.25
C HIS A 40 16.11 6.46 -37.44
N ASP A 41 14.96 5.80 -37.58
CA ASP A 41 14.65 5.00 -38.76
C ASP A 41 14.52 5.88 -40.02
N LYS A 42 13.81 7.01 -39.93
CA LYS A 42 13.75 8.01 -41.03
C LYS A 42 15.14 8.53 -41.40
N ALA A 43 15.99 8.83 -40.41
CA ALA A 43 17.36 9.27 -40.67
C ALA A 43 18.16 8.22 -41.47
N LYS A 44 18.01 6.93 -41.14
CA LYS A 44 18.63 5.84 -41.90
C LYS A 44 18.10 5.74 -43.32
N GLU A 45 16.79 5.89 -43.54
CA GLU A 45 16.20 5.86 -44.88
C GLU A 45 16.81 6.93 -45.78
N TYR A 46 16.90 8.17 -45.29
CA TYR A 46 17.54 9.25 -46.04
C TYR A 46 19.05 9.05 -46.23
N LEU A 47 19.76 8.43 -45.28
CA LEU A 47 21.17 8.07 -45.50
C LEU A 47 21.34 6.99 -46.57
N LEU A 48 20.42 6.02 -46.66
CA LEU A 48 20.41 5.05 -47.74
C LEU A 48 20.16 5.70 -49.10
N GLU A 49 19.28 6.71 -49.17
CA GLU A 49 19.08 7.52 -50.37
C GLU A 49 20.33 8.31 -50.75
N ALA A 50 20.99 8.93 -49.76
CA ALA A 50 22.25 9.64 -49.98
C ALA A 50 23.37 8.70 -50.48
N LEU A 51 23.43 7.46 -49.99
CA LEU A 51 24.38 6.45 -50.46
C LEU A 51 24.16 6.09 -51.94
N LYS A 52 22.92 6.03 -52.42
CA LYS A 52 22.62 5.68 -53.83
C LYS A 52 23.17 6.71 -54.83
N ILE A 53 23.21 7.98 -54.45
CA ILE A 53 23.65 9.09 -55.32
C ILE A 53 25.14 9.43 -55.14
N THR A 54 25.80 8.88 -54.12
CA THR A 54 27.18 9.21 -53.78
C THR A 54 28.14 8.27 -54.48
N THR A 55 29.04 8.80 -55.31
CA THR A 55 30.05 8.03 -56.05
C THR A 55 31.44 8.08 -55.44
N VAL A 56 31.70 9.09 -54.58
CA VAL A 56 33.02 9.30 -53.96
C VAL A 56 33.23 8.29 -52.83
N THR A 57 34.23 7.42 -52.95
CA THR A 57 34.52 6.32 -52.00
C THR A 57 34.62 6.78 -50.55
N GLN A 58 35.33 7.88 -50.29
CA GLN A 58 35.47 8.43 -48.93
C GLN A 58 34.13 8.90 -48.35
N ALA A 59 33.27 9.50 -49.18
CA ALA A 59 31.94 9.94 -48.76
C ALA A 59 31.03 8.74 -48.50
N VAL A 60 31.10 7.68 -49.32
CA VAL A 60 30.38 6.41 -49.09
C VAL A 60 30.75 5.79 -47.74
N GLN A 61 32.04 5.75 -47.41
CA GLN A 61 32.52 5.26 -46.10
C GLN A 61 31.95 6.08 -44.94
N SER A 62 31.99 7.41 -45.04
CA SER A 62 31.43 8.31 -44.03
C SER A 62 29.93 8.11 -43.83
N LEU A 63 29.15 8.03 -44.92
CA LEU A 63 27.71 7.79 -44.87
C LEU A 63 27.37 6.42 -44.29
N THR A 64 28.17 5.40 -44.60
CA THR A 64 28.00 4.06 -44.02
C THR A 64 28.22 4.08 -42.51
N LEU A 65 29.24 4.81 -42.03
CA LEU A 65 29.48 4.98 -40.61
C LEU A 65 28.32 5.72 -39.89
N GLN A 66 27.75 6.75 -40.53
CA GLN A 66 26.58 7.45 -40.00
C GLN A 66 25.34 6.54 -39.95
N LEU A 67 25.16 5.66 -40.92
CA LEU A 67 24.07 4.69 -40.94
C LEU A 67 24.19 3.68 -39.79
N GLU A 68 25.41 3.18 -39.54
CA GLU A 68 25.69 2.33 -38.38
C GLU A 68 25.51 3.07 -37.05
N TYR A 69 25.86 4.36 -36.99
CA TYR A 69 25.58 5.20 -35.82
C TYR A 69 24.08 5.23 -35.50
N HIS A 70 23.22 5.46 -36.49
CA HIS A 70 21.77 5.51 -36.24
C HIS A 70 21.17 4.15 -35.90
N LYS A 71 21.73 3.04 -36.40
CA LYS A 71 21.35 1.69 -35.93
C LYS A 71 21.65 1.53 -34.44
N LYS A 72 22.89 1.82 -34.03
CA LYS A 72 23.29 1.73 -32.62
C LYS A 72 22.49 2.68 -31.73
N GLN A 73 22.16 3.87 -32.22
CA GLN A 73 21.36 4.81 -31.45
C GLN A 73 19.92 4.33 -31.25
N LYS A 74 19.32 3.70 -32.25
CA LYS A 74 18.01 3.08 -32.08
C LYS A 74 18.02 2.04 -30.96
N ASP A 75 19.03 1.17 -30.92
CA ASP A 75 19.17 0.15 -29.87
C ASP A 75 19.36 0.80 -28.49
N PHE A 76 20.17 1.86 -28.41
CA PHE A 76 20.37 2.63 -27.18
C PHE A 76 19.09 3.31 -26.68
N VAL A 77 18.29 3.88 -27.58
CA VAL A 77 16.99 4.49 -27.24
C VAL A 77 16.02 3.44 -26.71
N GLN A 78 15.97 2.25 -27.33
CA GLN A 78 15.15 1.13 -26.86
C GLN A 78 15.60 0.65 -25.47
N PHE A 79 16.91 0.56 -25.23
CA PHE A 79 17.44 0.26 -23.90
C PHE A 79 17.03 1.31 -22.87
N LYS A 80 17.06 2.60 -23.22
CA LYS A 80 16.59 3.67 -22.32
C LYS A 80 15.09 3.55 -22.02
N LYS A 81 14.28 3.17 -23.01
CA LYS A 81 12.84 2.93 -22.83
C LYS A 81 12.60 1.84 -21.78
N THR A 82 13.25 0.69 -21.92
CA THR A 82 13.08 -0.43 -20.98
C THR A 82 13.53 -0.05 -19.57
N GLN A 83 14.66 0.65 -19.43
CA GLN A 83 15.13 1.17 -18.13
C GLN A 83 14.13 2.13 -17.49
N HIS A 84 13.53 3.02 -18.28
CA HIS A 84 12.51 3.94 -17.79
C HIS A 84 11.26 3.21 -17.31
N GLU A 85 10.77 2.24 -18.08
CA GLU A 85 9.60 1.43 -17.72
C GLU A 85 9.82 0.61 -16.44
N ILE A 86 11.00 0.00 -16.29
CA ILE A 86 11.37 -0.74 -15.07
C ILE A 86 11.36 0.21 -13.87
N ARG A 87 12.02 1.37 -13.97
CA ARG A 87 12.04 2.36 -12.88
C ARG A 87 10.63 2.82 -12.51
N LYS A 88 9.78 3.08 -13.50
CA LYS A 88 8.39 3.47 -13.28
C LYS A 88 7.62 2.40 -12.49
N LYS A 89 7.72 1.13 -12.90
CA LYS A 89 7.08 0.00 -12.20
C LYS A 89 7.55 -0.14 -10.75
N ILE A 90 8.85 0.07 -10.48
CA ILE A 90 9.39 0.03 -9.12
C ILE A 90 8.77 1.14 -8.25
N ILE A 91 8.71 2.37 -8.78
CA ILE A 91 8.11 3.50 -8.06
C ILE A 91 6.62 3.27 -7.81
N ASP A 92 5.88 2.81 -8.82
CA ASP A 92 4.45 2.51 -8.69
C ASP A 92 4.21 1.43 -7.62
N HIS A 93 5.02 0.37 -7.61
CA HIS A 93 4.95 -0.67 -6.58
C HIS A 93 5.27 -0.14 -5.18
N GLN A 94 6.29 0.71 -5.04
CA GLN A 94 6.63 1.34 -3.76
C GLN A 94 5.49 2.24 -3.25
N LEU A 95 4.87 3.02 -4.14
CA LEU A 95 3.73 3.87 -3.78
C LEU A 95 2.51 3.04 -3.35
N MET A 96 2.21 1.94 -4.06
CA MET A 96 1.14 1.03 -3.68
C MET A 96 1.38 0.39 -2.32
N LYS A 97 2.61 -0.07 -2.06
CA LYS A 97 2.99 -0.60 -0.75
C LYS A 97 2.84 0.44 0.36
N ALA A 98 3.35 1.67 0.15
CA ALA A 98 3.22 2.74 1.13
C ALA A 98 1.76 3.07 1.45
N ARG A 99 0.87 3.07 0.44
CA ARG A 99 -0.58 3.24 0.64
C ARG A 99 -1.20 2.12 1.47
N GLN A 100 -0.78 0.87 1.22
CA GLN A 100 -1.26 -0.28 1.97
C GLN A 100 -0.78 -0.24 3.43
N ASP A 101 0.47 0.16 3.67
CA ASP A 101 1.04 0.28 5.01
C ASP A 101 0.28 1.36 5.81
N ILE A 102 0.00 2.53 5.23
CA ILE A 102 -0.80 3.60 5.88
C ILE A 102 -2.20 3.09 6.25
N MET A 103 -2.83 2.33 5.37
CA MET A 103 -4.17 1.77 5.63
C MET A 103 -4.14 0.73 6.75
N ALA A 104 -3.10 -0.11 6.80
CA ALA A 104 -2.92 -1.11 7.85
C ALA A 104 -2.65 -0.47 9.22
N THR A 105 -1.75 0.53 9.31
CA THR A 105 -1.43 1.19 10.58
C THR A 105 -2.63 1.95 11.16
N SER A 106 -3.43 2.61 10.31
CA SER A 106 -4.64 3.31 10.77
C SER A 106 -5.70 2.40 11.42
N SER A 107 -5.76 1.13 11.01
CA SER A 107 -6.68 0.15 11.58
C SER A 107 -6.17 -0.43 12.90
N GLU A 108 -4.86 -0.65 13.00
CA GLU A 108 -4.23 -1.20 14.22
C GLU A 108 -4.12 -0.14 15.33
N ASP A 109 -3.81 1.11 14.99
CA ASP A 109 -3.69 2.20 15.95
C ASP A 109 -5.04 2.51 16.64
N ASN A 110 -6.13 2.53 15.88
CA ASN A 110 -7.48 2.72 16.44
C ASN A 110 -7.89 1.58 17.39
N SER A 111 -7.58 0.33 17.04
CA SER A 111 -7.88 -0.83 17.90
C SER A 111 -7.08 -0.78 19.20
N ASN A 112 -5.79 -0.47 19.10
CA ASN A 112 -4.89 -0.34 20.25
C ASN A 112 -5.24 0.86 21.14
N GLU A 113 -5.71 1.96 20.56
CA GLU A 113 -6.14 3.16 21.30
C GLU A 113 -7.42 2.90 22.10
N ILE A 114 -8.42 2.26 21.48
CA ILE A 114 -9.66 1.85 22.16
C ILE A 114 -9.34 0.89 23.32
N GLN A 115 -8.45 -0.08 23.09
CA GLN A 115 -8.03 -1.02 24.13
C GLN A 115 -7.39 -0.30 25.32
N LYS A 116 -6.50 0.69 25.07
CA LYS A 116 -5.87 1.51 26.11
C LYS A 116 -6.90 2.35 26.87
N ALA A 117 -7.87 2.95 26.17
CA ALA A 117 -8.94 3.73 26.79
C ALA A 117 -9.78 2.87 27.77
N ILE A 118 -10.14 1.64 27.37
CA ILE A 118 -10.89 0.71 28.22
C ILE A 118 -10.12 0.38 29.51
N PHE A 119 -8.83 0.07 29.42
CA PHE A 119 -8.02 -0.23 30.61
C PHE A 119 -7.86 0.98 31.54
N ARG A 120 -7.68 2.17 30.98
CA ARG A 120 -7.60 3.41 31.76
C ARG A 120 -8.91 3.67 32.53
N THR A 121 -10.06 3.56 31.87
CA THR A 121 -11.36 3.72 32.53
C THR A 121 -11.59 2.68 33.62
N MET A 122 -11.12 1.43 33.42
CA MET A 122 -11.16 0.40 34.45
C MET A 122 -10.32 0.76 35.69
N GLU A 123 -9.15 1.36 35.51
CA GLU A 123 -8.26 1.77 36.59
C GLU A 123 -8.80 3.00 37.34
N GLU A 124 -9.33 3.99 36.62
CA GLU A 124 -10.01 5.16 37.20
C GLU A 124 -11.23 4.73 38.03
N ALA A 125 -12.02 3.75 37.56
CA ALA A 125 -13.15 3.21 38.30
C ALA A 125 -12.74 2.51 39.61
N ASP A 126 -11.61 1.79 39.64
CA ASP A 126 -11.09 1.18 40.87
C ASP A 126 -10.63 2.23 41.88
N SER A 127 -9.92 3.26 41.41
CA SER A 127 -9.44 4.34 42.28
C SER A 127 -10.59 5.10 42.94
N LEU A 128 -11.70 5.30 42.20
CA LEU A 128 -12.93 5.88 42.76
C LEU A 128 -13.62 4.95 43.76
N LEU A 129 -13.69 3.65 43.47
CA LEU A 129 -14.24 2.65 44.39
C LEU A 129 -13.44 2.57 45.69
N ASP A 130 -12.11 2.57 45.59
CA ASP A 130 -11.21 2.53 46.74
C ASP A 130 -11.33 3.79 47.61
N MET A 131 -11.40 4.97 46.98
CA MET A 131 -11.65 6.24 47.68
C MET A 131 -12.99 6.26 48.42
N LEU A 132 -14.04 5.66 47.84
CA LEU A 132 -15.36 5.55 48.49
C LEU A 132 -15.39 4.53 49.64
N VAL A 133 -14.56 3.49 49.58
CA VAL A 133 -14.36 2.54 50.68
C VAL A 133 -13.63 3.23 51.84
N VAL A 134 -12.53 3.95 51.55
CA VAL A 134 -11.70 4.66 52.55
C VAL A 134 -12.48 5.80 53.23
N ASN A 135 -13.23 6.60 52.48
CA ASN A 135 -14.00 7.72 53.05
C ASN A 135 -15.16 7.27 53.96
N LYS A 136 -15.59 6.01 53.90
CA LYS A 136 -16.63 5.44 54.78
C LYS A 136 -16.05 4.76 56.03
N THR A 137 -14.76 4.41 56.05
CA THR A 137 -14.10 3.83 57.23
C THR A 137 -13.62 4.88 58.24
N ASP A 138 -13.46 6.14 57.81
CA ASP A 138 -12.93 7.24 58.65
C ASP A 138 -14.00 8.14 59.29
N ILE A 139 -15.27 7.72 59.31
CA ILE A 139 -16.30 8.43 60.08
C ILE A 139 -16.32 7.85 61.51
N PRO A 140 -15.83 8.56 62.55
CA PRO A 140 -15.98 8.12 63.93
C PRO A 140 -17.48 7.98 64.27
N PRO A 141 -17.88 7.06 65.16
CA PRO A 141 -19.27 6.79 65.48
C PRO A 141 -19.81 7.90 66.39
N HIS A 142 -20.04 9.09 65.85
CA HIS A 142 -20.63 10.20 66.60
C HIS A 142 -21.62 10.99 65.72
N SER A 143 -22.79 10.38 65.49
CA SER A 143 -24.03 11.14 65.34
C SER A 143 -25.24 10.23 65.63
N SER A 144 -25.29 9.71 66.85
CA SER A 144 -26.54 9.26 67.46
C SER A 144 -26.94 10.31 68.48
N LEU A 145 -27.84 11.21 68.09
CA LEU A 145 -28.54 12.11 69.01
C LEU A 145 -29.33 11.27 70.04
N PRO A 146 -29.18 11.50 71.36
CA PRO A 146 -30.04 10.87 72.35
C PRO A 146 -31.37 11.64 72.44
N GLY A 147 -32.35 11.23 71.65
CA GLY A 147 -33.74 11.61 71.83
C GLY A 147 -34.39 10.73 72.89
N ILE A 148 -34.51 11.23 74.12
CA ILE A 148 -35.28 10.62 75.20
C ILE A 148 -36.78 10.68 74.85
N THR A 149 -37.49 9.56 74.83
CA THR A 149 -38.74 9.31 75.60
C THR A 149 -39.22 7.86 75.45
N PRO A 150 -39.90 7.27 76.46
CA PRO A 150 -40.12 5.82 76.54
C PRO A 150 -41.54 5.35 76.14
N SER A 151 -41.64 4.03 75.91
CA SER A 151 -42.82 3.15 75.99
C SER A 151 -43.82 3.12 74.82
N SER A 152 -43.85 2.02 74.06
CA SER A 152 -44.81 0.91 74.26
C SER A 152 -44.65 -0.15 73.15
N GLY A 153 -44.96 -1.41 73.47
CA GLY A 153 -44.54 -2.59 72.70
C GLY A 153 -45.37 -2.96 71.46
N GLY A 154 -44.83 -3.91 70.69
CA GLY A 154 -45.57 -4.65 69.66
C GLY A 154 -44.74 -5.18 68.48
N LYS A 155 -44.41 -6.48 68.52
CA LYS A 155 -44.07 -7.45 67.42
C LYS A 155 -42.96 -7.12 66.40
N PRO A 156 -42.07 -8.09 66.07
CA PRO A 156 -41.05 -7.90 65.05
C PRO A 156 -41.68 -8.11 63.65
N ALA A 157 -42.08 -7.02 63.01
CA ALA A 157 -42.30 -7.01 61.57
C ALA A 157 -40.94 -7.13 60.88
N GLY A 158 -40.81 -8.05 59.91
CA GLY A 158 -39.62 -8.21 59.10
C GLY A 158 -39.37 -6.98 58.24
N THR A 159 -38.68 -5.98 58.80
CA THR A 159 -38.29 -4.78 58.09
C THR A 159 -37.08 -5.13 57.23
N LYS A 160 -37.26 -5.20 55.92
CA LYS A 160 -36.15 -5.17 54.96
C LYS A 160 -35.36 -3.90 55.24
N LEU A 161 -34.22 -4.01 55.92
CA LEU A 161 -33.32 -2.87 56.11
C LEU A 161 -32.94 -2.34 54.71
N PRO A 162 -33.03 -1.03 54.46
CA PRO A 162 -32.45 -0.45 53.25
C PRO A 162 -30.97 -0.84 53.23
N LYS A 163 -30.48 -1.32 52.08
CA LYS A 163 -29.09 -1.79 51.95
C LYS A 163 -28.17 -0.69 52.46
N THR A 164 -27.33 -1.02 53.44
CA THR A 164 -26.33 -0.09 53.93
C THR A 164 -25.42 0.27 52.76
N ASP A 165 -25.14 1.55 52.65
CA ASP A 165 -24.26 2.20 51.70
C ASP A 165 -22.87 1.53 51.53
N LYS A 166 -22.46 0.75 52.53
CA LYS A 166 -21.28 -0.14 52.51
C LYS A 166 -21.51 -1.40 51.67
N ASN A 167 -22.62 -2.09 51.88
CA ASN A 167 -22.98 -3.30 51.14
C ASN A 167 -23.16 -3.01 49.64
N VAL A 168 -23.70 -1.83 49.29
CA VAL A 168 -23.82 -1.40 47.88
C VAL A 168 -22.44 -1.22 47.23
N ILE A 169 -21.47 -0.65 47.95
CA ILE A 169 -20.09 -0.49 47.45
C ILE A 169 -19.38 -1.84 47.29
N GLU A 170 -19.56 -2.76 48.23
CA GLU A 170 -18.99 -4.12 48.14
C GLU A 170 -19.59 -4.93 46.97
N GLU A 171 -20.90 -4.81 46.73
CA GLU A 171 -21.57 -5.39 45.56
C GLU A 171 -21.04 -4.78 44.25
N LEU A 172 -20.89 -3.45 44.18
CA LEU A 172 -20.32 -2.75 43.03
C LEU A 172 -18.86 -3.14 42.77
N HIS A 173 -18.06 -3.32 43.83
CA HIS A 173 -16.67 -3.78 43.71
C HIS A 173 -16.60 -5.20 43.12
N THR A 174 -17.45 -6.10 43.60
CA THR A 174 -17.54 -7.48 43.11
C THR A 174 -17.97 -7.53 41.64
N ILE A 175 -18.98 -6.75 41.26
CA ILE A 175 -19.44 -6.65 39.86
C ILE A 175 -18.35 -6.06 38.96
N ASN A 176 -17.63 -5.04 39.43
CA ASN A 176 -16.53 -4.44 38.68
C ASN A 176 -15.43 -5.47 38.40
N ILE A 177 -14.99 -6.24 39.40
CA ILE A 177 -14.02 -7.33 39.23
C ILE A 177 -14.50 -8.36 38.20
N GLN A 178 -15.77 -8.77 38.25
CA GLN A 178 -16.35 -9.73 37.30
C GLN A 178 -16.38 -9.18 35.87
N LEU A 179 -16.78 -7.92 35.69
CA LEU A 179 -16.75 -7.23 34.40
C LEU A 179 -15.34 -7.17 33.83
N LYS A 180 -14.33 -6.86 34.66
CA LYS A 180 -12.92 -6.87 34.23
C LYS A 180 -12.46 -8.25 33.77
N LYS A 181 -12.86 -9.30 34.47
CA LYS A 181 -12.53 -10.68 34.10
C LYS A 181 -13.11 -11.03 32.73
N LEU A 182 -14.38 -10.68 32.50
CA LEU A 182 -15.04 -10.92 31.21
C LEU A 182 -14.39 -10.12 30.08
N ILE A 183 -14.12 -8.82 30.30
CA ILE A 183 -13.44 -7.96 29.31
C ILE A 183 -12.08 -8.55 28.95
N LYS A 184 -11.28 -8.99 29.93
CA LYS A 184 -10.00 -9.66 29.67
C LYS A 184 -10.14 -10.95 28.86
N GLN A 185 -11.16 -11.77 29.15
CA GLN A 185 -11.43 -12.99 28.38
C GLN A 185 -11.81 -12.68 26.93
N LEU A 186 -12.71 -11.74 26.71
CA LEU A 186 -13.11 -11.31 25.36
C LEU A 186 -11.94 -10.73 24.56
N MET A 187 -11.05 -9.97 25.20
CA MET A 187 -9.85 -9.45 24.55
C MET A 187 -8.87 -10.56 24.17
N ASN A 188 -8.71 -11.59 25.03
CA ASN A 188 -7.89 -12.75 24.70
C ASN A 188 -8.47 -13.52 23.51
N GLU A 189 -9.77 -13.79 23.51
CA GLU A 189 -10.45 -14.46 22.38
C GLU A 189 -10.34 -13.67 21.08
N LEU A 190 -10.47 -12.34 21.15
CA LEU A 190 -10.29 -11.47 19.99
C LEU A 190 -8.85 -11.55 19.45
N SER A 191 -7.85 -11.51 20.32
CA SER A 191 -6.44 -11.64 19.93
C SER A 191 -6.12 -12.99 19.30
N GLU A 192 -6.77 -14.07 19.76
CA GLU A 192 -6.63 -15.40 19.19
C GLU A 192 -7.27 -15.47 17.80
N LYS A 193 -8.46 -14.90 17.63
CA LYS A 193 -9.13 -14.76 16.34
C LYS A 193 -8.27 -13.95 15.37
N ASP A 194 -7.68 -12.83 15.78
CA ASP A 194 -6.80 -12.02 14.93
C ASP A 194 -5.55 -12.79 14.49
N ARG A 195 -4.93 -13.56 15.39
CA ARG A 195 -3.80 -14.44 15.05
C ARG A 195 -4.19 -15.52 14.04
N THR A 196 -5.33 -16.17 14.23
CA THR A 196 -5.81 -17.18 13.26
C THR A 196 -6.11 -16.56 11.91
N ILE A 197 -6.75 -15.38 11.86
CA ILE A 197 -7.01 -14.63 10.62
C ILE A 197 -5.69 -14.26 9.93
N ALA A 198 -4.69 -13.78 10.67
CA ALA A 198 -3.38 -13.45 10.12
C ALA A 198 -2.68 -14.69 9.52
N GLY A 199 -2.76 -15.84 10.20
CA GLY A 199 -2.25 -17.12 9.70
C GLY A 199 -2.97 -17.58 8.44
N LEU A 200 -4.30 -17.48 8.40
CA LEU A 200 -5.10 -17.81 7.23
C LEU A 200 -4.79 -16.90 6.04
N ARG A 201 -4.68 -15.58 6.26
CA ARG A 201 -4.27 -14.62 5.22
C ARG A 201 -2.88 -14.92 4.65
N THR A 202 -1.93 -15.30 5.51
CA THR A 202 -0.58 -15.69 5.09
C THR A 202 -0.61 -16.94 4.22
N ARG A 203 -1.40 -17.94 4.62
CA ARG A 203 -1.57 -19.19 3.88
C ARG A 203 -2.29 -18.97 2.54
N LEU A 204 -3.27 -18.08 2.51
CA LEU A 204 -4.01 -17.72 1.30
C LEU A 204 -3.08 -17.04 0.28
N LYS A 205 -2.24 -16.09 0.73
CA LYS A 205 -1.19 -15.48 -0.12
C LYS A 205 -0.21 -16.50 -0.70
N PHE A 206 0.17 -17.51 0.07
CA PHE A 206 1.04 -18.58 -0.43
C PHE A 206 0.37 -19.36 -1.57
N TYR A 207 -0.90 -19.73 -1.43
CA TYR A 207 -1.62 -20.48 -2.46
C TYR A 207 -1.97 -19.62 -3.68
N GLU A 208 -2.34 -18.35 -3.49
CA GLU A 208 -2.58 -17.42 -4.60
C GLU A 208 -1.30 -17.10 -5.37
N GLY A 209 -0.15 -16.94 -4.69
CA GLY A 209 1.15 -16.80 -5.33
C GLY A 209 1.66 -18.08 -6.01
N SER A 210 1.20 -19.24 -5.56
CA SER A 210 1.51 -20.55 -6.18
C SER A 210 0.56 -20.90 -7.33
N ASN A 211 -0.56 -20.19 -7.50
CA ASN A 211 -1.56 -20.46 -8.53
C ASN A 211 -1.24 -19.85 -9.91
N PHE A 212 -0.01 -19.35 -10.15
CA PHE A 212 0.46 -19.03 -11.51
C PHE A 212 1.14 -20.22 -12.22
N SER A 213 0.68 -21.43 -11.92
CA SER A 213 0.92 -22.58 -12.76
C SER A 213 -0.30 -23.47 -12.69
N SER A 214 -1.33 -23.08 -13.43
CA SER A 214 -2.38 -24.02 -13.83
C SER A 214 -1.82 -24.87 -14.97
N PRO A 215 -1.65 -26.19 -14.82
CA PRO A 215 -1.25 -27.08 -15.91
C PRO A 215 -2.38 -27.33 -16.94
N SER A 216 -3.48 -26.57 -16.88
CA SER A 216 -4.68 -26.80 -17.70
C SER A 216 -4.55 -26.33 -19.15
N ASP A 217 -3.55 -25.52 -19.51
CA ASP A 217 -3.41 -24.97 -20.87
C ASP A 217 -2.43 -25.77 -21.77
N ILE A 218 -2.02 -26.98 -21.36
CA ILE A 218 -1.01 -27.80 -22.09
C ILE A 218 -1.65 -28.91 -22.95
N TRP A 219 -2.98 -29.07 -22.98
CA TRP A 219 -3.63 -30.18 -23.70
C TRP A 219 -4.46 -29.81 -24.93
N GLU A 220 -4.15 -28.70 -25.60
CA GLU A 220 -4.83 -28.36 -26.86
C GLU A 220 -3.83 -28.04 -27.98
N SER A 221 -2.93 -28.99 -28.28
CA SER A 221 -2.15 -29.01 -29.52
C SER A 221 -1.53 -30.39 -29.81
N GLN A 222 -2.34 -31.44 -29.82
CA GLN A 222 -2.02 -32.68 -30.55
C GLN A 222 -3.31 -33.35 -31.03
N ASP A 223 -3.93 -32.82 -32.09
CA ASP A 223 -4.51 -33.68 -33.13
C ASP A 223 -4.77 -32.89 -34.42
N SER A 224 -3.91 -33.10 -35.41
CA SER A 224 -4.12 -32.78 -36.83
C SER A 224 -3.16 -33.66 -37.64
N THR A 225 -3.47 -34.95 -37.64
CA THR A 225 -3.43 -35.91 -38.77
C THR A 225 -2.81 -35.34 -40.06
N LEU A 226 -1.64 -35.81 -40.54
CA LEU A 226 -1.47 -36.91 -41.51
C LEU A 226 -2.55 -36.86 -42.63
N ASP A 227 -2.29 -36.70 -43.94
CA ASP A 227 -1.22 -37.15 -44.82
C ASP A 227 -1.21 -36.32 -46.15
N PRO A 228 -0.11 -36.33 -46.92
CA PRO A 228 -0.07 -35.90 -48.31
C PRO A 228 -0.34 -37.06 -49.29
N LYS A 229 -1.14 -36.80 -50.34
CA LYS A 229 -1.14 -37.54 -51.61
C LYS A 229 -1.11 -36.55 -52.76
#